data_AF-A0A535MQI4-F1
#
_entry.id   AF-A0A535MQI4-F1
#
_cell.length_a   1.000
_cell.length_b   1.000
_cell.length_c   1.000
_cell.angle_alpha   90.00
_cell.angle_beta   90.00
_cell.angle_gamma   90.00
#
_symmetry.space_group_name_H-M   'P 1'
#
loop_
_entity.id
_entity.type
_entity.pdbx_description
1 polymer ?
#
loop_
_entity_poly.entity_id
_entity_poly.type
_entity_poly.pdbx_seq_one_letter_code
_entity_poly.pdbx_strand_id
1 'polypeptide(L)' 'MPSYGMGQAAELLGVSPDTVRRWTDAGRLPTVRSRGGHRR' A
#
# COMPACT_ATOMS: atom_id res chain seq x y z
N MET A 1 -8.77 -3.95 11.72
CA MET A 1 -7.81 -4.58 10.79
C MET A 1 -6.58 -3.69 10.72
N PRO A 2 -5.35 -4.24 10.82
CA PRO A 2 -4.14 -3.43 10.69
C PRO A 2 -4.02 -2.87 9.26
N SER A 3 -3.74 -1.58 9.13
CA SER A 3 -3.41 -0.92 7.85
C SER A 3 -1.91 -0.67 7.78
N TYR A 4 -1.28 -1.08 6.69
CA TYR A 4 0.16 -0.92 6.49
C TYR A 4 0.41 0.22 5.52
N GLY A 5 1.40 1.08 5.80
CA GLY A 5 1.85 2.02 4.79
C GLY A 5 2.51 1.29 3.61
N MET A 6 2.59 1.93 2.45
CA MET A 6 3.18 1.33 1.24
C MET A 6 4.60 0.80 1.47
N GLY A 7 5.42 1.53 2.24
CA GLY A 7 6.78 1.09 2.59
C GLY A 7 6.78 -0.15 3.50
N GLN A 8 5.88 -0.20 4.47
CA GLN A 8 5.78 -1.33 5.38
C GLN A 8 5.22 -2.58 4.66
N ALA A 9 4.25 -2.39 3.75
CA ALA A 9 3.78 -3.46 2.88
C ALA A 9 4.90 -3.96 1.95
N ALA A 10 5.74 -3.06 1.43
CA ALA A 10 6.86 -3.40 0.57
C ALA A 10 7.90 -4.28 1.31
N GLU A 11 8.25 -3.93 2.55
CA GLU A 11 9.14 -4.75 3.38
C GLU A 11 8.56 -6.13 3.67
N LEU A 12 7.27 -6.21 4.03
CA LEU A 12 6.61 -7.48 4.31
C LEU A 12 6.52 -8.40 3.08
N LEU A 13 6.34 -7.81 1.90
CA LEU A 13 6.21 -8.52 0.63
C LEU A 13 7.56 -8.77 -0.06
N GLY A 14 8.66 -8.18 0.43
CA GLY A 14 9.98 -8.29 -0.18
C GLY A 14 10.08 -7.62 -1.56
N VAL A 15 9.27 -6.59 -1.81
CA VAL A 15 9.22 -5.85 -3.08
C VAL A 15 9.57 -4.38 -2.87
N SER A 16 9.79 -3.63 -3.95
CA SER A 16 9.96 -2.18 -3.84
C SER A 16 8.63 -1.47 -3.54
N PRO A 17 8.63 -0.32 -2.84
CA PRO A 17 7.43 0.50 -2.65
C PRO A 17 6.73 0.89 -3.95
N ASP A 18 7.48 1.08 -5.05
CA ASP A 18 6.93 1.33 -6.38
C ASP A 18 6.14 0.13 -6.94
N THR A 19 6.54 -1.09 -6.62
CA THR A 19 5.81 -2.31 -7.00
C THR A 19 4.48 -2.36 -6.27
N VAL A 20 4.47 -2.09 -4.96
CA VAL A 20 3.24 -1.97 -4.18
C VAL A 20 2.35 -0.86 -4.76
N ARG A 21 2.93 0.29 -5.14
CA ARG A 21 2.19 1.41 -5.76
C ARG A 21 1.53 1.00 -7.06
N ARG A 22 2.26 0.32 -7.95
CA ARG A 22 1.70 -0.23 -9.20
C ARG A 22 0.57 -1.22 -8.93
N TRP A 23 0.70 -2.08 -7.94
CA TRP A 23 -0.37 -3.02 -7.59
C TRP A 23 -1.61 -2.32 -7.05
N THR A 24 -1.44 -1.29 -6.21
CA THR A 24 -2.57 -0.48 -5.74
C THR A 24 -3.23 0.31 -6.87
N ASP A 25 -2.45 0.91 -7.78
CA ASP A 25 -2.98 1.65 -8.92
C ASP A 25 -3.68 0.70 -9.93
N ALA A 26 -3.21 -0.54 -10.04
CA ALA A 26 -3.85 -1.61 -10.82
C ALA A 26 -5.05 -2.27 -10.10
N GLY A 27 -5.40 -1.84 -8.88
CA GLY A 27 -6.47 -2.45 -8.09
C GLY A 27 -6.20 -3.88 -7.61
N ARG A 28 -4.94 -4.34 -7.66
CA ARG A 28 -4.50 -5.65 -7.18
C ARG A 28 -4.39 -5.71 -5.66
N LEU A 29 -4.21 -4.57 -5.00
CA LEU A 29 -4.19 -4.45 -3.54
C LEU A 29 -5.28 -3.49 -3.06
N PRO A 30 -6.09 -3.88 -2.07
CA PRO A 30 -7.09 -3.00 -1.49
C PRO A 30 -6.40 -1.88 -0.70
N THR A 31 -6.68 -0.63 -1.06
CA THR A 31 -6.18 0.56 -0.35
C THR A 31 -7.29 1.25 0.42
N VAL A 32 -6.97 1.74 1.60
CA VAL A 32 -7.87 2.56 2.42
C VAL A 32 -7.30 3.97 2.48
N ARG A 33 -8.10 4.95 2.04
CA ARG A 33 -7.80 6.36 2.28
C ARG A 33 -7.95 6.61 3.78
N SER A 34 -6.84 6.92 4.45
CA SER A 34 -6.87 7.38 5.83
C SER A 34 -7.69 8.67 5.92
N ARG A 35 -8.34 8.92 7.06
CA ARG A 35 -9.20 10.10 7.29
C ARG A 35 -8.50 11.45 7.03
N GLY A 36 -7.16 11.49 7.02
CA GLY A 36 -6.33 12.65 6.66
C GLY A 36 -5.86 12.72 5.20
N GLY A 37 -6.41 11.92 4.28
CA GLY A 37 -6.10 11.99 2.84
C GLY A 37 -4.92 11.15 2.36
N HIS A 38 -4.11 10.59 3.25
CA HIS A 38 -3.02 9.66 2.90
C HIS A 38 -3.56 8.28 2.49
N ARG A 39 -3.06 7.75 1.36
CA ARG A 39 -3.33 6.37 0.93
C ARG A 39 -2.56 5.40 1.84
N ARG A 40 -3.27 4.49 2.48
CA ARG A 40 -2.73 3.34 3.23
C ARG A 40 -3.38 2.05 2.74
#